data_AF-A0A382QEM8-F1
#
_entry.id   AF-A0A382QEM8-F1
#
_cell.length_a   1.000
_cell.length_b   1.000
_cell.length_c   1.000
_cell.angle_alpha   90.00
_cell.angle_beta   90.00
_cell.angle_gamma   90.00
#
_symmetry.space_group_name_H-M   'P 1'
#
loop_
_entity.id
_entity.type
_entity.pdbx_description
1 polymer ?
#
loop_
_entity_poly.entity_id
_entity_poly.type
_entity_poly.pdbx_seq_one_letter_code
_entity_poly.pdbx_strand_id
1 'polypeptide(L)'
;EGRWALLDHDLSTVIFNETGRRLLGIAEVQKDVDRWINRSYKPDRQRGWLVCGLHPSDGNTYRKYAVAEYLAGYAGPPPMLRLRRGERMRRYFQPGLDDGKTFVFWGRNYNTSGIPGPERSRTWVNQPDKMLNSKNGTPHRNGQARFANLEYVYQPDFTSGDYREGIVGEIDNQVTFSFLTPYVIGATPPNDKAWGIYDDGCRNGLVLHGKATCRVSVSLDAGRTWSPPQAFKDGLDLTDLVKGRSHYWLRLGMGARRLRNTGLVIRTVCQVNVAVLPWLKDNGTIISYEASGKEVLSVGPELNLAQTYVSAGGFNQKEVILSIKPTKSVVGL
;
A
#
# COMPACT_ATOMS: atom_id res chain seq x y z
N GLU A 1 16.20 -17.32 8.33
CA GLU A 1 16.60 -16.45 9.46
C GLU A 1 15.50 -15.43 9.74
N GLY A 2 14.57 -15.73 10.65
CA GLY A 2 13.50 -14.80 11.03
C GLY A 2 13.91 -14.00 12.25
N ARG A 3 13.88 -12.67 12.18
CA ARG A 3 14.05 -11.78 13.34
C ARG A 3 12.97 -10.71 13.32
N TRP A 4 12.46 -10.37 14.50
CA TRP A 4 11.48 -9.31 14.67
C TRP A 4 12.15 -7.94 14.61
N ALA A 5 11.50 -6.97 13.97
CA ALA A 5 11.88 -5.56 13.98
C ALA A 5 10.77 -4.75 14.63
N LEU A 6 11.13 -3.76 15.44
CA LEU A 6 10.21 -2.77 15.98
C LEU A 6 9.92 -1.72 14.91
N LEU A 7 8.66 -1.61 14.52
CA LEU A 7 8.10 -0.53 13.71
C LEU A 7 7.02 0.15 14.54
N ASP A 8 7.37 1.27 15.16
CA ASP A 8 6.46 1.99 16.04
C ASP A 8 5.87 3.20 15.31
N HIS A 9 4.57 3.12 15.03
CA HIS A 9 3.83 4.16 14.32
C HIS A 9 3.30 5.24 15.25
N ASP A 10 3.18 4.98 16.56
CA ASP A 10 2.68 5.93 17.54
C ASP A 10 3.79 6.89 17.95
N LEU A 11 4.96 6.36 18.31
CA LEU A 11 6.14 7.16 18.64
C LEU A 11 6.93 7.58 17.41
N SER A 12 6.45 7.17 16.22
CA SER A 12 7.02 7.51 14.91
C SER A 12 8.53 7.22 14.86
N THR A 13 8.90 6.00 15.24
CA THR A 13 10.31 5.61 15.34
C THR A 13 10.54 4.20 14.85
N VAL A 14 11.69 4.04 14.23
CA VAL A 14 12.41 2.77 14.17
C VAL A 14 13.68 2.94 14.98
N ILE A 15 14.27 1.84 15.45
CA ILE A 15 15.54 1.92 16.18
C ILE A 15 16.56 1.04 15.47
N PHE A 16 17.57 1.66 14.88
CA PHE A 16 18.69 0.92 14.31
C PHE A 16 19.66 0.42 15.39
N ASN A 17 20.32 -0.71 15.14
CA ASN A 17 21.44 -1.16 15.95
C ASN A 17 22.62 -0.17 15.88
N GLU A 18 23.69 -0.44 16.61
CA GLU A 18 24.85 0.46 16.67
C GLU A 18 25.45 0.82 15.31
N THR A 19 25.39 -0.11 14.35
CA THR A 19 25.99 0.08 13.02
C THR A 19 25.09 0.89 12.08
N GLY A 20 23.83 1.16 12.46
CA GLY A 20 22.87 1.81 11.57
C GLY A 20 22.40 0.92 10.41
N ARG A 21 22.75 -0.37 10.39
CA ARG A 21 22.50 -1.28 9.26
C ARG A 21 21.29 -2.19 9.46
N ARG A 22 20.81 -2.34 10.70
CA ARG A 22 19.73 -3.27 11.03
C ARG A 22 18.75 -2.66 12.03
N LEU A 23 17.46 -2.91 11.86
CA LEU A 23 16.44 -2.57 12.86
C LEU A 23 16.47 -3.53 14.06
N LEU A 24 16.32 -2.99 15.26
CA LEU A 24 16.18 -3.75 16.50
C LEU A 24 14.73 -4.19 16.70
N GLY A 25 14.54 -5.41 17.24
CA GLY A 25 13.25 -5.82 17.78
C GLY A 25 12.99 -5.23 19.16
N ILE A 26 11.72 -5.17 19.60
CA ILE A 26 11.35 -4.60 20.90
C ILE A 26 12.03 -5.31 22.08
N ALA A 27 12.22 -6.64 22.00
CA ALA A 27 12.94 -7.41 23.00
C ALA A 27 14.45 -7.09 23.05
N GLU A 28 15.04 -6.62 21.95
CA GLU A 28 16.44 -6.15 21.95
C GLU A 28 16.55 -4.75 22.54
N VAL A 29 15.59 -3.87 22.21
CA VAL A 29 15.50 -2.53 22.79
C VAL A 29 15.35 -2.60 24.31
N GLN A 30 14.53 -3.53 24.81
CA GLN A 30 14.28 -3.70 26.25
C GLN A 30 15.51 -4.04 27.10
N LYS A 31 16.54 -4.66 26.51
CA LYS A 31 17.76 -5.04 27.25
C LYS A 31 18.58 -3.83 27.71
N ASP A 32 18.45 -2.71 27.02
CA ASP A 32 19.19 -1.48 27.28
C ASP A 32 18.38 -0.26 26.78
N VAL A 33 17.16 -0.11 27.31
CA VAL A 33 16.20 0.91 26.83
C VAL A 33 16.81 2.29 26.86
N ASP A 34 17.44 2.67 27.97
CA ASP A 34 18.02 3.99 28.19
C ASP A 34 19.01 4.39 27.10
N ARG A 35 19.90 3.47 26.71
CA ARG A 35 20.82 3.68 25.60
C ARG A 35 20.09 3.81 24.27
N TRP A 36 19.13 2.93 23.99
CA TRP A 36 18.52 2.84 22.67
C TRP A 36 17.58 3.99 22.36
N ILE A 37 16.89 4.54 23.37
CA ILE A 37 15.97 5.67 23.22
C ILE A 37 16.68 7.03 23.32
N ASN A 38 17.93 7.07 23.79
CA ASN A 38 18.70 8.30 23.86
C ASN A 38 19.03 8.83 22.45
N ARG A 39 18.47 9.98 22.11
CA ARG A 39 18.71 10.68 20.83
C ARG A 39 20.16 11.07 20.59
N SER A 40 20.94 11.25 21.67
CA SER A 40 22.38 11.57 21.60
C SER A 40 23.26 10.32 21.45
N TYR A 41 22.71 9.12 21.61
CA TYR A 41 23.47 7.89 21.47
C TYR A 41 23.65 7.50 20.00
N LYS A 42 24.84 7.79 19.46
CA LYS A 42 25.24 7.54 18.05
C LYS A 42 24.16 8.00 17.06
N PRO A 43 23.81 9.30 17.03
CA PRO A 43 22.65 9.80 16.27
C PRO A 43 22.68 9.42 14.78
N ASP A 44 23.87 9.34 14.17
CA ASP A 44 24.04 8.99 12.76
C ASP A 44 23.50 7.59 12.41
N ARG A 45 23.40 6.67 13.39
CA ARG A 45 22.80 5.34 13.19
C ARG A 45 21.34 5.42 12.75
N GLN A 46 20.65 6.49 13.13
CA GLN A 46 19.24 6.72 12.82
C GLN A 46 19.03 7.44 11.48
N ARG A 47 20.09 7.69 10.72
CA ARG A 47 20.02 8.19 9.34
C ARG A 47 19.23 9.49 9.21
N GLY A 48 19.42 10.40 10.17
CA GLY A 48 18.73 11.69 10.23
C GLY A 48 17.35 11.66 10.90
N TRP A 49 16.83 10.49 11.28
CA TRP A 49 15.57 10.41 12.02
C TRP A 49 15.80 10.51 13.54
N LEU A 50 14.84 11.11 14.23
CA LEU A 50 14.82 11.14 15.69
C LEU A 50 14.28 9.83 16.25
N VAL A 51 14.91 9.34 17.32
CA VAL A 51 14.26 8.34 18.18
C VAL A 51 13.17 9.05 18.98
N CYS A 52 11.99 8.44 19.07
CA CYS A 52 10.81 9.00 19.73
C CYS A 52 10.41 10.35 19.12
N GLY A 53 10.02 10.38 17.85
CA GLY A 53 9.88 11.60 17.06
C GLY A 53 8.93 12.65 17.66
N LEU A 54 7.95 12.22 18.45
CA LEU A 54 6.98 13.08 19.13
C LEU A 54 7.61 13.81 20.33
N HIS A 55 8.07 13.09 21.34
CA HIS A 55 8.67 13.65 22.54
C HIS A 55 9.88 12.82 22.99
N PRO A 56 10.99 13.45 23.46
CA PRO A 56 12.21 12.72 23.85
C PRO A 56 11.98 11.62 24.89
N SER A 57 10.95 11.78 25.74
CA SER A 57 10.64 10.82 26.81
C SER A 57 9.75 9.65 26.38
N ASP A 58 9.23 9.62 25.15
CA ASP A 58 8.24 8.59 24.78
C ASP A 58 8.83 7.19 24.76
N GLY A 59 10.14 7.06 24.53
CA GLY A 59 10.81 5.76 24.53
C GLY A 59 10.72 5.02 25.87
N ASN A 60 10.31 5.70 26.94
CA ASN A 60 10.00 5.05 28.21
C ASN A 60 8.86 4.03 28.09
N THR A 61 7.99 4.12 27.08
CA THR A 61 6.94 3.11 26.83
C THR A 61 7.54 1.73 26.52
N TYR A 62 8.74 1.65 25.95
CA TYR A 62 9.40 0.38 25.65
C TYR A 62 9.83 -0.40 26.89
N ARG A 63 9.83 0.21 28.08
CA ARG A 63 10.26 -0.47 29.31
C ARG A 63 9.35 -1.62 29.74
N LYS A 64 8.08 -1.62 29.34
CA LYS A 64 7.13 -2.67 29.74
C LYS A 64 6.06 -2.91 28.67
N TYR A 65 5.63 -4.16 28.56
CA TYR A 65 4.37 -4.49 27.88
C TYR A 65 3.23 -4.29 28.88
N ALA A 66 2.62 -3.11 28.87
CA ALA A 66 1.59 -2.76 29.83
C ALA A 66 0.18 -3.15 29.38
N VAL A 67 -0.09 -3.04 28.07
CA VAL A 67 -1.42 -3.21 27.47
C VAL A 67 -1.25 -3.85 26.10
N ALA A 68 -2.18 -4.73 25.73
CA ALA A 68 -2.43 -5.13 24.36
C ALA A 68 -3.69 -4.40 23.89
N GLU A 69 -3.55 -3.46 22.96
CA GLU A 69 -4.70 -2.79 22.38
C GLU A 69 -5.23 -3.59 21.19
N TYR A 70 -6.50 -4.00 21.28
CA TYR A 70 -7.21 -4.63 20.18
C TYR A 70 -7.95 -3.54 19.39
N LEU A 71 -7.79 -3.55 18.06
CA LEU A 71 -8.38 -2.55 17.15
C LEU A 71 -7.80 -1.12 17.25
N ALA A 72 -6.57 -0.96 17.76
CA ALA A 72 -5.85 0.33 17.80
C ALA A 72 -5.52 0.93 16.42
N GLY A 73 -5.84 0.20 15.35
CA GLY A 73 -5.35 0.44 14.00
C GLY A 73 -4.35 -0.63 13.60
N TYR A 74 -4.13 -0.77 12.30
CA TYR A 74 -3.17 -1.72 11.76
C TYR A 74 -1.97 -0.98 11.19
N ALA A 75 -0.76 -1.43 11.54
CA ALA A 75 0.41 -1.13 10.74
C ALA A 75 0.16 -1.71 9.34
N GLY A 76 0.12 -0.82 8.33
CA GLY A 76 0.04 -1.27 6.95
C GLY A 76 1.28 -2.09 6.56
N PRO A 77 1.18 -2.96 5.54
CA PRO A 77 2.36 -3.61 4.98
C PRO A 77 3.43 -2.54 4.65
N PRO A 78 4.74 -2.88 4.77
CA PRO A 78 5.82 -1.98 4.40
C PRO A 78 5.56 -1.38 3.01
N PRO A 79 5.91 -0.11 2.75
CA PRO A 79 5.68 0.57 1.47
C PRO A 79 6.64 0.08 0.36
N MET A 80 6.88 -1.22 0.30
CA MET A 80 7.62 -1.89 -0.75
C MET A 80 6.65 -2.21 -1.88
N LEU A 81 7.01 -1.73 -3.07
CA LEU A 81 6.18 -1.85 -4.26
C LEU A 81 6.99 -2.48 -5.39
N ARG A 82 6.27 -3.21 -6.25
CA ARG A 82 6.78 -3.77 -7.50
C ARG A 82 5.94 -3.17 -8.62
N LEU A 83 6.60 -2.68 -9.66
CA LEU A 83 5.94 -2.29 -10.90
C LEU A 83 6.23 -3.34 -11.95
N ARG A 84 5.20 -3.73 -12.68
CA ARG A 84 5.33 -4.63 -13.84
C ARG A 84 5.84 -3.85 -15.04
N ARG A 85 6.42 -4.53 -16.03
CA ARG A 85 6.67 -3.92 -17.35
C ARG A 85 5.39 -3.31 -17.91
N GLY A 86 5.45 -2.05 -18.35
CA GLY A 86 4.29 -1.30 -18.82
C GLY A 86 3.42 -0.70 -17.70
N GLU A 87 3.83 -0.83 -16.43
CA GLU A 87 3.18 -0.19 -15.29
C GLU A 87 3.95 1.04 -14.84
N ARG A 88 3.22 2.14 -14.62
CA ARG A 88 3.73 3.35 -13.98
C ARG A 88 2.92 3.64 -12.73
N MET A 89 3.57 4.27 -11.76
CA MET A 89 2.94 4.73 -10.54
C MET A 89 3.22 6.22 -10.36
N ARG A 90 2.17 7.01 -10.11
CA ARG A 90 2.27 8.43 -9.76
C ARG A 90 1.75 8.65 -8.35
N ARG A 91 2.45 9.48 -7.57
CA ARG A 91 2.02 9.90 -6.24
C ARG A 91 1.55 11.33 -6.25
N TYR A 92 0.38 11.58 -5.68
CA TYR A 92 -0.17 12.90 -5.43
C TYR A 92 -0.02 13.19 -3.93
N PHE A 93 0.81 14.18 -3.58
CA PHE A 93 1.13 14.50 -2.18
C PHE A 93 -0.01 15.19 -1.45
N GLN A 94 -0.83 15.93 -2.18
CA GLN A 94 -2.04 16.56 -1.67
C GLN A 94 -3.25 15.67 -1.99
N PRO A 95 -4.33 15.73 -1.19
CA PRO A 95 -5.60 15.15 -1.56
C PRO A 95 -6.05 15.62 -2.95
N GLY A 96 -6.46 14.67 -3.78
CA GLY A 96 -6.86 14.95 -5.15
C GLY A 96 -5.90 14.31 -6.16
N LEU A 97 -6.43 13.99 -7.34
CA LEU A 97 -5.64 13.56 -8.49
C LEU A 97 -5.04 14.77 -9.21
N ASP A 98 -4.64 14.60 -10.47
CA ASP A 98 -3.99 15.62 -11.29
C ASP A 98 -4.83 16.92 -11.43
N ASP A 99 -6.15 16.80 -11.32
CA ASP A 99 -7.08 17.93 -11.37
C ASP A 99 -7.23 18.70 -10.04
N GLY A 100 -6.63 18.19 -8.96
CA GLY A 100 -6.74 18.73 -7.60
C GLY A 100 -8.16 18.69 -7.01
N LYS A 101 -9.11 17.98 -7.64
CA LYS A 101 -10.54 18.00 -7.30
C LYS A 101 -11.18 16.62 -7.26
N THR A 102 -10.59 15.63 -7.90
CA THR A 102 -11.05 14.24 -7.81
C THR A 102 -10.42 13.59 -6.58
N PHE A 103 -11.20 13.50 -5.50
CA PHE A 103 -10.75 12.91 -4.24
C PHE A 103 -11.06 11.41 -4.20
N VAL A 104 -10.03 10.60 -3.99
CA VAL A 104 -10.15 9.14 -3.88
C VAL A 104 -9.60 8.72 -2.52
N PHE A 105 -10.42 8.14 -1.65
CA PHE A 105 -9.97 7.82 -0.29
C PHE A 105 -10.63 6.56 0.26
N TRP A 106 -10.15 6.09 1.40
CA TRP A 106 -10.78 5.03 2.17
C TRP A 106 -10.87 5.43 3.65
N GLY A 107 -12.10 5.56 4.15
CA GLY A 107 -12.39 5.93 5.52
C GLY A 107 -13.44 7.02 5.64
N ARG A 108 -13.58 7.55 6.86
CA ARG A 108 -14.56 8.59 7.17
C ARG A 108 -14.28 9.87 6.39
N ASN A 109 -15.31 10.42 5.77
CA ASN A 109 -15.30 11.77 5.24
C ASN A 109 -15.47 12.77 6.39
N TYR A 110 -14.38 13.41 6.80
CA TYR A 110 -14.44 14.51 7.77
C TYR A 110 -14.82 15.84 7.12
N ASN A 111 -14.59 15.96 5.81
CA ASN A 111 -14.77 17.18 5.02
C ASN A 111 -14.13 18.43 5.65
N THR A 112 -13.03 18.25 6.41
CA THR A 112 -12.33 19.34 7.09
C THR A 112 -11.88 20.36 6.06
N SER A 113 -12.26 21.63 6.23
CA SER A 113 -11.93 22.73 5.30
C SER A 113 -12.39 22.50 3.85
N GLY A 114 -13.49 21.76 3.65
CA GLY A 114 -14.07 21.54 2.32
C GLY A 114 -13.30 20.54 1.45
N ILE A 115 -12.36 19.78 2.03
CA ILE A 115 -11.64 18.70 1.36
C ILE A 115 -12.23 17.35 1.82
N PRO A 116 -12.91 16.60 0.94
CA PRO A 116 -13.45 15.28 1.26
C PRO A 116 -12.38 14.28 1.70
N GLY A 117 -12.76 13.41 2.63
CA GLY A 117 -11.99 12.25 3.05
C GLY A 117 -11.40 12.33 4.46
N PRO A 118 -10.52 11.35 4.81
CA PRO A 118 -9.92 11.26 6.13
C PRO A 118 -9.01 12.45 6.44
N GLU A 119 -9.17 12.97 7.65
CA GLU A 119 -8.27 13.96 8.21
C GLU A 119 -7.99 13.59 9.67
N ARG A 120 -6.78 13.91 10.12
CA ARG A 120 -6.38 13.80 11.51
C ARG A 120 -5.86 15.14 11.98
N SER A 121 -6.73 15.88 12.66
CA SER A 121 -6.40 17.19 13.22
C SER A 121 -5.35 17.14 14.31
N ARG A 122 -5.09 15.96 14.88
CA ARG A 122 -3.99 15.65 15.79
C ARG A 122 -3.34 14.35 15.34
N THR A 123 -2.10 14.43 14.89
CA THR A 123 -1.25 13.25 14.64
C THR A 123 0.20 13.58 14.93
N TRP A 124 0.98 12.55 15.21
CA TRP A 124 2.32 12.62 15.78
C TRP A 124 3.37 13.14 14.78
N VAL A 125 3.27 12.75 13.51
CA VAL A 125 4.05 13.32 12.40
C VAL A 125 3.08 13.90 11.38
N ASN A 126 2.80 15.19 11.51
CA ASN A 126 2.03 15.92 10.51
C ASN A 126 2.90 16.79 9.59
N GLN A 127 4.22 16.87 9.82
CA GLN A 127 5.17 17.59 8.95
C GLN A 127 6.40 16.71 8.65
N PRO A 128 6.22 15.57 7.94
CA PRO A 128 7.28 14.59 7.71
C PRO A 128 8.49 15.17 6.97
N ASP A 129 8.28 16.15 6.10
CA ASP A 129 9.31 16.89 5.36
C ASP A 129 10.28 17.64 6.27
N LYS A 130 9.82 18.04 7.46
CA LYS A 130 10.61 18.76 8.47
C LYS A 130 11.18 17.85 9.55
N MET A 131 10.82 16.57 9.56
CA MET A 131 11.29 15.61 10.59
C MET A 131 12.70 15.08 10.28
N LEU A 132 13.03 14.89 9.01
CA LEU A 132 14.36 14.45 8.60
C LEU A 132 15.41 15.49 8.99
N ASN A 133 16.45 15.06 9.71
CA ASN A 133 17.51 15.87 10.29
C ASN A 133 17.06 16.90 11.34
N SER A 134 15.80 16.85 11.79
CA SER A 134 15.34 17.68 12.91
C SER A 134 16.08 17.30 14.19
N LYS A 135 16.35 18.30 15.04
CA LYS A 135 16.89 18.08 16.39
C LYS A 135 15.80 18.01 17.46
N ASN A 136 14.69 18.71 17.22
CA ASN A 136 13.65 18.96 18.23
C ASN A 136 12.24 18.47 17.82
N GLY A 137 12.11 17.81 16.66
CA GLY A 137 10.80 17.44 16.09
C GLY A 137 10.19 18.60 15.29
N THR A 138 8.86 18.61 15.17
CA THR A 138 8.12 19.65 14.44
C THR A 138 6.91 20.11 15.27
N PRO A 139 6.53 21.40 15.21
CA PRO A 139 5.33 21.87 15.90
C PRO A 139 4.07 21.27 15.27
N HIS A 140 2.96 21.29 16.00
CA HIS A 140 1.68 20.84 15.47
C HIS A 140 1.11 21.80 14.41
N ARG A 141 0.54 21.26 13.32
CA ARG A 141 -0.23 22.02 12.31
C ARG A 141 -1.57 21.32 12.00
N ASN A 142 -2.66 22.04 12.23
CA ASN A 142 -4.02 21.56 11.93
C ASN A 142 -4.21 21.31 10.42
N GLY A 143 -4.97 20.27 10.07
CA GLY A 143 -5.36 20.00 8.69
C GLY A 143 -4.25 19.49 7.77
N GLN A 144 -3.03 19.29 8.29
CA GLN A 144 -1.86 18.89 7.51
C GLN A 144 -1.78 17.38 7.32
N ALA A 145 -2.23 16.60 8.31
CA ALA A 145 -2.26 15.16 8.21
C ALA A 145 -3.55 14.68 7.56
N ARG A 146 -3.46 14.54 6.24
CA ARG A 146 -4.50 13.99 5.39
C ARG A 146 -3.99 12.74 4.69
N PHE A 147 -4.89 12.12 3.96
CA PHE A 147 -4.51 11.15 2.95
C PHE A 147 -3.84 11.83 1.76
N ALA A 148 -3.10 11.02 1.02
CA ALA A 148 -2.53 11.29 -0.29
C ALA A 148 -2.98 10.18 -1.25
N ASN A 149 -2.70 10.32 -2.54
CA ASN A 149 -3.09 9.33 -3.53
C ASN A 149 -1.89 8.69 -4.24
N LEU A 150 -2.05 7.43 -4.61
CA LEU A 150 -1.21 6.72 -5.56
C LEU A 150 -2.07 6.26 -6.73
N GLU A 151 -1.61 6.52 -7.94
CA GLU A 151 -2.25 6.09 -9.16
C GLU A 151 -1.32 5.12 -9.89
N TYR A 152 -1.77 3.87 -10.00
CA TYR A 152 -1.18 2.85 -10.83
C TYR A 152 -1.85 2.90 -12.19
N VAL A 153 -1.05 2.98 -13.26
CA VAL A 153 -1.51 2.85 -14.64
C VAL A 153 -0.72 1.74 -15.29
N TYR A 154 -1.40 0.63 -15.58
CA TYR A 154 -0.81 -0.51 -16.25
C TYR A 154 -1.32 -0.61 -17.69
N GLN A 155 -0.38 -0.63 -18.63
CA GLN A 155 -0.62 -0.79 -20.06
C GLN A 155 0.07 -2.09 -20.51
N PRO A 156 -0.62 -3.24 -20.47
CA PRO A 156 -0.04 -4.52 -20.85
C PRO A 156 0.36 -4.53 -22.33
N ASP A 157 1.61 -4.89 -22.61
CA ASP A 157 2.10 -5.08 -23.97
C ASP A 157 1.95 -6.54 -24.42
N PHE A 158 0.98 -6.80 -25.29
CA PHE A 158 0.72 -8.11 -25.91
C PHE A 158 1.51 -8.35 -27.21
N THR A 159 2.35 -7.40 -27.64
CA THR A 159 3.23 -7.53 -28.82
C THR A 159 4.53 -8.24 -28.44
N SER A 160 5.24 -7.74 -27.42
CA SER A 160 6.47 -8.33 -26.88
C SER A 160 6.23 -9.57 -26.02
N GLY A 161 5.05 -9.65 -25.40
CA GLY A 161 4.75 -10.67 -24.40
C GLY A 161 5.02 -10.23 -22.96
N ASP A 162 5.47 -8.99 -22.74
CA ASP A 162 5.74 -8.41 -21.42
C ASP A 162 4.52 -8.42 -20.50
N TYR A 163 3.30 -8.41 -21.04
CA TYR A 163 2.06 -8.55 -20.26
C TYR A 163 2.06 -9.77 -19.34
N ARG A 164 2.83 -10.83 -19.68
CA ARG A 164 2.93 -12.07 -18.90
C ARG A 164 3.50 -11.83 -17.51
N GLU A 165 4.21 -10.74 -17.29
CA GLU A 165 4.66 -10.36 -15.96
C GLU A 165 3.47 -10.13 -15.01
N GLY A 166 2.37 -9.56 -15.54
CA GLY A 166 1.19 -9.17 -14.77
C GLY A 166 0.06 -10.20 -14.68
N ILE A 167 0.19 -11.37 -15.31
CA ILE A 167 -0.88 -12.39 -15.30
C ILE A 167 -0.63 -13.47 -14.26
N VAL A 168 -1.74 -14.05 -13.79
CA VAL A 168 -1.81 -15.25 -12.94
C VAL A 168 -2.43 -16.44 -13.68
N GLY A 169 -2.98 -16.23 -14.88
CA GLY A 169 -3.51 -17.30 -15.72
C GLY A 169 -3.84 -16.82 -17.13
N GLU A 170 -3.60 -17.68 -18.11
CA GLU A 170 -3.91 -17.46 -19.52
C GLU A 170 -4.41 -18.76 -20.13
N ILE A 171 -5.52 -18.68 -20.86
CA ILE A 171 -6.05 -19.72 -21.75
C ILE A 171 -6.52 -19.03 -23.05
N ASP A 172 -6.85 -19.82 -24.08
CA ASP A 172 -7.11 -19.31 -25.46
C ASP A 172 -8.09 -18.14 -25.55
N ASN A 173 -9.10 -18.10 -24.68
CA ASN A 173 -10.15 -17.10 -24.68
C ASN A 173 -10.17 -16.22 -23.43
N GLN A 174 -9.13 -16.25 -22.60
CA GLN A 174 -9.15 -15.53 -21.32
C GLN A 174 -7.75 -15.20 -20.81
N VAL A 175 -7.58 -13.97 -20.33
CA VAL A 175 -6.39 -13.53 -19.60
C VAL A 175 -6.80 -13.04 -18.21
N THR A 176 -6.08 -13.49 -17.18
CA THR A 176 -6.29 -13.04 -15.79
C THR A 176 -5.08 -12.30 -15.27
N PHE A 177 -5.26 -11.01 -14.98
CA PHE A 177 -4.25 -10.15 -14.36
C PHE A 177 -4.37 -10.18 -12.84
N SER A 178 -3.27 -9.98 -12.13
CA SER A 178 -3.28 -9.69 -10.70
C SER A 178 -2.85 -8.26 -10.43
N PHE A 179 -3.41 -7.66 -9.39
CA PHE A 179 -2.93 -6.43 -8.79
C PHE A 179 -2.78 -6.66 -7.29
N LEU A 180 -1.67 -6.20 -6.73
CA LEU A 180 -1.36 -6.29 -5.31
C LEU A 180 -0.51 -5.08 -4.96
N THR A 181 -0.84 -4.42 -3.86
CA THR A 181 -0.14 -3.22 -3.39
C THR A 181 -0.21 -3.15 -1.87
N PRO A 182 0.72 -2.48 -1.18
CA PRO A 182 0.58 -2.23 0.25
C PRO A 182 -0.52 -1.20 0.59
N TYR A 183 -1.11 -0.55 -0.41
CA TYR A 183 -2.03 0.57 -0.23
C TYR A 183 -3.49 0.17 -0.47
N VAL A 184 -4.40 0.68 0.36
CA VAL A 184 -5.83 0.42 0.17
C VAL A 184 -6.35 1.16 -1.06
N ILE A 185 -7.05 0.46 -1.94
CA ILE A 185 -7.79 1.00 -3.07
C ILE A 185 -8.88 1.91 -2.50
N GLY A 186 -8.79 3.20 -2.83
CA GLY A 186 -9.75 4.19 -2.40
C GLY A 186 -10.91 4.30 -3.38
N ALA A 187 -11.86 5.18 -3.06
CA ALA A 187 -12.91 5.56 -3.98
C ALA A 187 -13.32 7.03 -3.81
N THR A 188 -13.92 7.59 -4.85
CA THR A 188 -14.77 8.78 -4.75
C THR A 188 -16.18 8.31 -4.37
N PRO A 189 -16.70 8.66 -3.19
CA PRO A 189 -18.04 8.25 -2.78
C PRO A 189 -19.12 8.91 -3.66
N PRO A 190 -20.32 8.31 -3.77
CA PRO A 190 -21.44 8.86 -4.52
C PRO A 190 -22.10 10.08 -3.84
N ASN A 191 -21.78 10.33 -2.56
CA ASN A 191 -22.36 11.40 -1.76
C ASN A 191 -21.36 11.87 -0.68
N ASP A 192 -21.75 12.88 0.09
CA ASP A 192 -20.93 13.57 1.09
C ASP A 192 -21.08 13.02 2.51
N LYS A 193 -21.89 11.97 2.73
CA LYS A 193 -22.08 11.37 4.06
C LYS A 193 -20.73 10.99 4.67
N ALA A 194 -20.65 11.07 5.99
CA ALA A 194 -19.44 10.73 6.74
C ALA A 194 -18.88 9.33 6.40
N TRP A 195 -19.74 8.37 6.05
CA TRP A 195 -19.35 7.02 5.65
C TRP A 195 -19.86 6.62 4.26
N GLY A 196 -20.11 7.61 3.39
CA GLY A 196 -20.58 7.38 2.02
C GLY A 196 -19.65 6.50 1.17
N ILE A 197 -18.41 6.27 1.63
CA ILE A 197 -17.48 5.32 1.01
C ILE A 197 -17.99 3.88 0.97
N TYR A 198 -18.93 3.51 1.84
CA TYR A 198 -19.56 2.19 1.82
C TYR A 198 -20.78 2.11 0.89
N ASP A 199 -21.35 3.24 0.48
CA ASP A 199 -22.54 3.27 -0.39
C ASP A 199 -22.18 2.83 -1.82
N ASP A 200 -23.13 2.20 -2.53
CA ASP A 200 -23.00 1.82 -3.94
C ASP A 200 -22.92 3.05 -4.86
N GLY A 201 -22.21 2.93 -5.98
CA GLY A 201 -21.97 4.01 -6.93
C GLY A 201 -20.65 4.75 -6.71
N CYS A 202 -19.71 4.13 -5.98
CA CYS A 202 -18.36 4.67 -5.81
C CYS A 202 -17.57 4.61 -7.13
N ARG A 203 -16.64 5.55 -7.34
CA ARG A 203 -15.89 5.71 -8.59
C ARG A 203 -14.38 5.88 -8.39
N ASN A 204 -13.63 5.82 -9.49
CA ASN A 204 -12.21 6.19 -9.63
C ASN A 204 -11.16 5.29 -8.97
N GLY A 205 -11.56 4.26 -8.22
CA GLY A 205 -10.68 3.28 -7.57
C GLY A 205 -10.11 2.24 -8.52
N LEU A 206 -10.91 1.67 -9.43
CA LEU A 206 -10.46 0.80 -10.52
C LEU A 206 -11.24 1.11 -11.80
N VAL A 207 -10.55 1.60 -12.83
CA VAL A 207 -11.16 1.97 -14.11
C VAL A 207 -10.39 1.31 -15.25
N LEU A 208 -11.13 0.71 -16.19
CA LEU A 208 -10.58 0.11 -17.39
C LEU A 208 -10.86 0.99 -18.60
N HIS A 209 -9.84 1.20 -19.43
CA HIS A 209 -9.96 1.91 -20.70
C HIS A 209 -9.52 1.04 -21.88
N GLY A 210 -10.03 1.35 -23.06
CA GLY A 210 -9.71 0.68 -24.31
C GLY A 210 -10.93 0.23 -25.10
N LYS A 211 -10.68 -0.63 -26.09
CA LYS A 211 -11.65 -1.07 -27.10
C LYS A 211 -11.89 -2.58 -27.08
N ALA A 212 -11.62 -3.22 -25.95
CA ALA A 212 -11.85 -4.67 -25.81
C ALA A 212 -13.34 -4.97 -25.81
N THR A 213 -13.75 -6.02 -26.53
CA THR A 213 -15.14 -6.50 -26.56
C THR A 213 -15.22 -7.85 -25.86
N CYS A 214 -15.29 -7.84 -24.53
CA CYS A 214 -15.34 -9.07 -23.73
C CYS A 214 -16.10 -8.88 -22.42
N ARG A 215 -16.31 -9.99 -21.71
CA ARG A 215 -16.77 -9.94 -20.32
C ARG A 215 -15.59 -9.72 -19.37
N VAL A 216 -15.85 -9.03 -18.27
CA VAL A 216 -14.89 -8.74 -17.21
C VAL A 216 -15.45 -9.20 -15.88
N SER A 217 -14.63 -9.90 -15.10
CA SER A 217 -14.96 -10.26 -13.72
C SER A 217 -13.77 -9.98 -12.81
N VAL A 218 -14.07 -9.71 -11.55
CA VAL A 218 -13.08 -9.46 -10.49
C VAL A 218 -13.15 -10.57 -9.46
N SER A 219 -12.00 -10.96 -8.92
CA SER A 219 -11.90 -11.83 -7.74
C SER A 219 -11.07 -11.15 -6.67
N LEU A 220 -11.48 -11.30 -5.41
CA LEU A 220 -10.82 -10.72 -4.23
C LEU A 220 -10.18 -11.80 -3.34
N ASP A 221 -10.18 -13.05 -3.80
CA ASP A 221 -9.78 -14.24 -3.02
C ASP A 221 -8.95 -15.20 -3.88
N ALA A 222 -8.07 -14.62 -4.71
CA ALA A 222 -7.17 -15.34 -5.62
C ALA A 222 -7.91 -16.36 -6.52
N GLY A 223 -9.05 -15.95 -7.08
CA GLY A 223 -9.79 -16.69 -8.09
C GLY A 223 -10.74 -17.75 -7.56
N ARG A 224 -10.93 -17.88 -6.23
CA ARG A 224 -11.88 -18.83 -5.65
C ARG A 224 -13.32 -18.43 -5.96
N THR A 225 -13.64 -17.15 -5.85
CA THR A 225 -14.93 -16.58 -6.24
C THR A 225 -14.75 -15.42 -7.22
N TRP A 226 -15.77 -15.20 -8.05
CA TRP A 226 -15.74 -14.18 -9.10
C TRP A 226 -17.03 -13.36 -9.07
N SER A 227 -16.89 -12.06 -9.28
CA SER A 227 -18.04 -11.16 -9.48
C SER A 227 -18.84 -11.56 -10.73
N PRO A 228 -20.14 -11.24 -10.77
CA PRO A 228 -20.94 -11.34 -11.99
C PRO A 228 -20.22 -10.67 -13.17
N PRO A 229 -20.17 -11.30 -14.37
CA PRO A 229 -19.43 -10.74 -15.50
C PRO A 229 -20.09 -9.49 -16.08
N GLN A 230 -19.34 -8.40 -16.15
CA GLN A 230 -19.76 -7.14 -16.77
C GLN A 230 -19.23 -7.03 -18.20
N ALA A 231 -19.95 -6.34 -19.10
CA ALA A 231 -19.43 -6.07 -20.43
C ALA A 231 -18.33 -5.01 -20.36
N PHE A 232 -17.18 -5.25 -21.00
CA PHE A 232 -16.15 -4.25 -21.16
C PHE A 232 -16.70 -3.08 -21.98
N LYS A 233 -16.41 -1.87 -21.52
CA LYS A 233 -16.56 -0.61 -22.26
C LYS A 233 -15.44 0.32 -21.85
N ASP A 234 -15.11 1.28 -22.71
CA ASP A 234 -14.16 2.33 -22.33
C ASP A 234 -14.69 3.11 -21.12
N GLY A 235 -13.84 3.28 -20.10
CA GLY A 235 -14.21 3.87 -18.82
C GLY A 235 -15.08 2.96 -17.93
N LEU A 236 -15.01 1.63 -18.10
CA LEU A 236 -15.67 0.70 -17.17
C LEU A 236 -15.06 0.87 -15.76
N ASP A 237 -15.88 1.40 -14.85
CA ASP A 237 -15.51 1.59 -13.45
C ASP A 237 -15.97 0.39 -12.62
N LEU A 238 -15.02 -0.27 -11.97
CA LEU A 238 -15.21 -1.46 -11.13
C LEU A 238 -14.95 -1.14 -9.64
N THR A 239 -14.93 0.14 -9.27
CA THR A 239 -14.54 0.60 -7.93
C THR A 239 -15.34 -0.06 -6.81
N ASP A 240 -16.67 -0.19 -6.95
CA ASP A 240 -17.49 -0.84 -5.92
C ASP A 240 -17.08 -2.28 -5.64
N LEU A 241 -16.50 -2.99 -6.62
CA LEU A 241 -16.02 -4.35 -6.44
C LEU A 241 -14.71 -4.42 -5.64
N VAL A 242 -13.91 -3.34 -5.62
CA VAL A 242 -12.52 -3.39 -5.11
C VAL A 242 -12.20 -2.35 -4.03
N LYS A 243 -13.09 -1.38 -3.75
CA LYS A 243 -12.87 -0.36 -2.72
C LYS A 243 -12.60 -1.01 -1.36
N GLY A 244 -11.62 -0.49 -0.63
CA GLY A 244 -11.22 -1.03 0.66
C GLY A 244 -10.34 -2.29 0.60
N ARG A 245 -9.93 -2.73 -0.59
CA ARG A 245 -9.01 -3.85 -0.79
C ARG A 245 -7.62 -3.34 -1.18
N SER A 246 -6.61 -4.18 -1.10
CA SER A 246 -5.24 -3.93 -1.55
C SER A 246 -4.81 -4.91 -2.66
N HIS A 247 -5.74 -5.76 -3.09
CA HIS A 247 -5.57 -6.79 -4.08
C HIS A 247 -6.84 -6.97 -4.92
N TYR A 248 -6.65 -7.37 -6.18
CA TYR A 248 -7.68 -8.04 -6.96
C TYR A 248 -7.06 -8.90 -8.07
N TRP A 249 -7.83 -9.87 -8.56
CA TRP A 249 -7.61 -10.48 -9.87
C TRP A 249 -8.65 -9.97 -10.86
N LEU A 250 -8.20 -9.63 -12.07
CA LEU A 250 -9.03 -9.10 -13.15
C LEU A 250 -9.01 -10.10 -14.31
N ARG A 251 -10.16 -10.70 -14.59
CA ARG A 251 -10.35 -11.64 -15.69
C ARG A 251 -10.98 -10.93 -16.87
N LEU A 252 -10.31 -10.96 -18.01
CA LEU A 252 -10.86 -10.56 -19.30
C LEU A 252 -11.21 -11.82 -20.09
N GLY A 253 -12.46 -11.95 -20.51
CA GLY A 253 -12.94 -13.04 -21.39
C GLY A 253 -12.49 -12.87 -22.83
N MET A 254 -11.22 -12.53 -23.03
CA MET A 254 -10.56 -12.40 -24.33
C MET A 254 -9.12 -12.92 -24.20
N GLY A 255 -8.67 -13.69 -25.19
CA GLY A 255 -7.28 -14.18 -25.25
C GLY A 255 -6.28 -13.08 -25.64
N ALA A 256 -5.02 -13.25 -25.25
CA ALA A 256 -3.95 -12.28 -25.44
C ALA A 256 -3.81 -11.74 -26.88
N ARG A 257 -3.93 -12.63 -27.89
CA ARG A 257 -3.84 -12.23 -29.31
C ARG A 257 -4.89 -11.18 -29.69
N ARG A 258 -6.12 -11.32 -29.17
CA ARG A 258 -7.22 -10.38 -29.46
C ARG A 258 -7.11 -9.09 -28.64
N LEU A 259 -6.41 -9.12 -27.50
CA LEU A 259 -6.18 -7.94 -26.65
C LEU A 259 -5.13 -6.97 -27.23
N ARG A 260 -4.24 -7.43 -28.12
CA ARG A 260 -3.11 -6.65 -28.66
C ARG A 260 -3.46 -5.26 -29.19
N ASN A 261 -4.58 -5.12 -29.88
CA ASN A 261 -4.97 -3.86 -30.52
C ASN A 261 -6.11 -3.15 -29.79
N THR A 262 -6.39 -3.54 -28.55
CA THR A 262 -7.49 -2.96 -27.78
C THR A 262 -7.09 -1.67 -27.06
N GLY A 263 -5.78 -1.40 -26.92
CA GLY A 263 -5.30 -0.26 -26.12
C GLY A 263 -5.73 -0.36 -24.65
N LEU A 264 -5.76 -1.59 -24.12
CA LEU A 264 -6.16 -1.84 -22.73
C LEU A 264 -5.29 -1.03 -21.76
N VAL A 265 -5.95 -0.26 -20.90
CA VAL A 265 -5.33 0.41 -19.76
C VAL A 265 -6.10 0.01 -18.50
N ILE A 266 -5.36 -0.45 -17.49
CA ILE A 266 -5.90 -0.76 -16.16
C ILE A 266 -5.40 0.33 -15.21
N ARG A 267 -6.31 1.15 -14.70
CA ARG A 267 -6.00 2.25 -13.79
C ARG A 267 -6.55 1.94 -12.40
N THR A 268 -5.69 1.98 -11.39
CA THR A 268 -6.06 1.73 -9.99
C THR A 268 -5.57 2.87 -9.11
N VAL A 269 -6.44 3.42 -8.27
CA VAL A 269 -6.10 4.51 -7.36
C VAL A 269 -6.21 4.04 -5.91
N CYS A 270 -5.13 4.24 -5.18
CA CYS A 270 -5.01 3.89 -3.78
C CYS A 270 -4.89 5.14 -2.90
N GLN A 271 -5.29 5.00 -1.64
CA GLN A 271 -4.98 5.92 -0.57
C GLN A 271 -3.61 5.57 0.02
N VAL A 272 -2.76 6.59 0.19
CA VAL A 272 -1.46 6.50 0.87
C VAL A 272 -1.35 7.56 1.96
N ASN A 273 -0.49 7.35 2.94
CA ASN A 273 -0.16 8.38 3.92
C ASN A 273 0.74 9.46 3.28
N VAL A 274 0.46 10.73 3.56
CA VAL A 274 1.30 11.87 3.12
C VAL A 274 2.76 11.74 3.60
N ALA A 275 2.99 11.05 4.71
CA ALA A 275 4.30 10.81 5.31
C ALA A 275 5.08 9.63 4.74
N VAL A 276 4.54 8.87 3.79
CA VAL A 276 5.38 7.89 3.05
C VAL A 276 6.49 8.66 2.34
N LEU A 277 7.70 8.13 2.27
CA LEU A 277 8.85 8.73 1.59
C LEU A 277 9.40 7.73 0.56
N PRO A 278 10.07 8.18 -0.52
CA PRO A 278 10.57 9.54 -0.77
C PRO A 278 9.58 10.50 -1.45
N TRP A 279 9.87 11.81 -1.37
CA TRP A 279 9.31 12.81 -2.29
C TRP A 279 10.20 12.90 -3.52
N LEU A 280 9.82 12.17 -4.57
CA LEU A 280 10.49 12.27 -5.86
C LEU A 280 10.20 13.64 -6.47
N LYS A 281 11.25 14.37 -6.85
CA LYS A 281 11.16 15.68 -7.50
C LYS A 281 11.48 15.53 -8.98
N ASP A 282 10.68 16.19 -9.81
CA ASP A 282 10.98 16.31 -11.24
C ASP A 282 12.38 16.90 -11.42
N ASN A 283 13.18 16.25 -12.27
CA ASN A 283 14.56 16.65 -12.60
C ASN A 283 15.52 16.74 -11.40
N GLY A 284 15.18 16.18 -10.24
CA GLY A 284 15.97 16.33 -9.02
C GLY A 284 16.19 15.04 -8.21
N THR A 285 15.59 13.92 -8.60
CA THR A 285 15.76 12.65 -7.91
C THR A 285 16.51 11.64 -8.75
N ILE A 286 17.67 11.21 -8.22
CA ILE A 286 18.42 10.07 -8.74
C ILE A 286 17.87 8.82 -8.06
N ILE A 287 17.36 7.87 -8.85
CA ILE A 287 16.93 6.57 -8.35
C ILE A 287 18.02 5.56 -8.69
N SER A 288 18.71 5.05 -7.67
CA SER A 288 19.62 3.91 -7.81
C SER A 288 18.82 2.63 -7.62
N TYR A 289 18.80 1.78 -8.66
CA TYR A 289 18.16 0.48 -8.58
C TYR A 289 19.17 -0.58 -8.13
N GLU A 290 18.90 -1.23 -7.00
CA GLU A 290 19.65 -2.40 -6.55
C GLU A 290 18.79 -3.64 -6.71
N ALA A 291 19.17 -4.52 -7.64
CA ALA A 291 18.51 -5.80 -7.84
C ALA A 291 18.96 -6.76 -6.73
N SER A 292 18.20 -6.85 -5.64
CA SER A 292 18.52 -7.78 -4.54
C SER A 292 18.31 -9.26 -4.89
N GLY A 293 17.69 -9.56 -6.05
CA GLY A 293 17.21 -10.89 -6.42
C GLY A 293 16.06 -11.41 -5.52
N LYS A 294 15.51 -10.56 -4.64
CA LYS A 294 14.42 -10.89 -3.73
C LYS A 294 13.13 -10.20 -4.16
N GLU A 295 12.04 -10.94 -4.11
CA GLU A 295 10.68 -10.42 -4.28
C GLU A 295 10.01 -10.27 -2.90
N VAL A 296 9.17 -9.24 -2.75
CA VAL A 296 8.28 -9.09 -1.60
C VAL A 296 6.86 -9.40 -2.04
N LEU A 297 6.24 -10.36 -1.37
CA LEU A 297 4.84 -10.72 -1.56
C LEU A 297 4.06 -10.35 -0.30
N SER A 298 3.05 -9.51 -0.45
CA SER A 298 2.04 -9.31 0.60
C SER A 298 0.99 -10.41 0.52
N VAL A 299 0.86 -11.21 1.57
CA VAL A 299 -0.17 -12.26 1.69
C VAL A 299 -1.38 -11.81 2.51
N GLY A 300 -1.48 -10.51 2.76
CA GLY A 300 -2.56 -9.82 3.47
C GLY A 300 -2.53 -8.32 3.15
N PRO A 301 -3.27 -7.47 3.89
CA PRO A 301 -3.93 -7.75 5.16
C PRO A 301 -5.29 -8.45 5.05
N GLU A 302 -5.79 -8.75 3.85
CA GLU A 302 -7.09 -9.37 3.66
C GLU A 302 -7.08 -10.83 4.10
N LEU A 303 -7.90 -11.15 5.10
CA LEU A 303 -8.04 -12.51 5.62
C LEU A 303 -8.35 -13.53 4.52
N ASN A 304 -9.26 -13.20 3.59
CA ASN A 304 -9.65 -14.11 2.51
C ASN A 304 -8.49 -14.41 1.54
N LEU A 305 -7.61 -13.43 1.28
CA LEU A 305 -6.38 -13.65 0.52
C LEU A 305 -5.40 -14.48 1.34
N ALA A 306 -5.18 -14.13 2.61
CA ALA A 306 -4.25 -14.85 3.48
C ALA A 306 -4.61 -16.33 3.64
N GLN A 307 -5.92 -16.64 3.70
CA GLN A 307 -6.45 -18.00 3.76
C GLN A 307 -6.03 -18.87 2.58
N THR A 308 -5.71 -18.29 1.41
CA THR A 308 -5.26 -19.07 0.24
C THR A 308 -3.86 -19.63 0.41
N TYR A 309 -3.10 -19.12 1.38
CA TYR A 309 -1.75 -19.58 1.70
C TYR A 309 -1.70 -20.55 2.87
N VAL A 310 -2.81 -20.80 3.57
CA VAL A 310 -2.83 -21.72 4.72
C VAL A 310 -2.63 -23.15 4.24
N SER A 311 -1.57 -23.80 4.71
CA SER A 311 -1.27 -25.21 4.44
C SER A 311 -1.53 -26.15 5.61
N ALA A 312 -1.64 -25.62 6.83
CA ALA A 312 -2.08 -26.35 8.03
C ALA A 312 -2.53 -25.37 9.12
N GLY A 313 -3.37 -25.83 10.05
CA GLY A 313 -3.96 -24.98 11.09
C GLY A 313 -4.96 -23.97 10.53
N GLY A 314 -5.07 -22.79 11.15
CA GLY A 314 -5.94 -21.73 10.64
C GLY A 314 -5.92 -20.43 11.45
N PHE A 315 -6.35 -19.34 10.82
CA PHE A 315 -6.63 -18.10 11.56
C PHE A 315 -7.72 -18.38 12.60
N ASN A 316 -7.50 -17.94 13.86
CA ASN A 316 -8.28 -18.29 15.06
C ASN A 316 -7.98 -19.66 15.70
N GLN A 317 -6.92 -20.35 15.27
CA GLN A 317 -6.40 -21.53 15.96
C GLN A 317 -5.08 -21.19 16.67
N LYS A 318 -4.59 -22.12 17.51
CA LYS A 318 -3.30 -21.97 18.21
C LYS A 318 -2.13 -21.80 17.23
N GLU A 319 -2.22 -22.44 16.06
CA GLU A 319 -1.19 -22.45 15.04
C GLU A 319 -1.81 -22.20 13.66
N VAL A 320 -1.06 -21.47 12.83
CA VAL A 320 -1.35 -21.30 11.41
C VAL A 320 -0.04 -21.45 10.66
N ILE A 321 -0.03 -22.34 9.65
CA ILE A 321 1.12 -22.54 8.77
C ILE A 321 0.75 -21.98 7.40
N LEU A 322 1.53 -21.00 6.94
CA LEU A 322 1.41 -20.42 5.61
C LEU A 322 2.48 -21.00 4.69
N SER A 323 2.07 -21.53 3.54
CA SER A 323 2.95 -21.98 2.46
C SER A 323 2.93 -20.98 1.33
N ILE A 324 4.05 -20.28 1.13
CA ILE A 324 4.24 -19.36 0.02
C ILE A 324 5.13 -20.05 -1.01
N LYS A 325 4.57 -20.37 -2.18
CA LYS A 325 5.33 -20.85 -3.33
C LYS A 325 5.46 -19.72 -4.34
N PRO A 326 6.67 -19.28 -4.69
CA PRO A 326 6.88 -18.38 -5.81
C PRO A 326 6.29 -19.02 -7.09
N THR A 327 5.37 -18.33 -7.76
CA THR A 327 4.67 -18.85 -8.94
C THR A 327 5.46 -18.70 -10.24
N LYS A 328 6.63 -18.05 -10.21
CA LYS A 328 7.49 -17.85 -11.38
C LYS A 328 8.91 -18.25 -11.04
N SER A 329 9.58 -18.94 -11.96
CA SER A 329 11.03 -19.08 -11.94
C SER A 329 11.63 -17.69 -11.86
N VAL A 330 12.56 -17.47 -10.93
CA VAL A 330 13.39 -16.26 -10.92
C VAL A 330 14.11 -16.26 -12.26
N VAL A 331 13.71 -15.36 -13.17
CA VAL A 331 14.47 -15.14 -14.39
C VAL A 331 15.74 -14.45 -13.94
N GLY A 332 16.82 -15.23 -13.81
CA GLY A 332 18.15 -14.68 -13.66
C GLY A 332 18.38 -13.72 -14.82
N LEU A 333 18.74 -12.48 -14.49
CA LEU A 333 19.25 -11.53 -15.48
C LEU A 333 20.54 -12.07 -16.10
#